data_AF-A0A2A5WEV4-F1
#
_entry.id   AF-A0A2A5WEV4-F1
#
_cell.length_a   1.000
_cell.length_b   1.000
_cell.length_c   1.000
_cell.angle_alpha   90.00
_cell.angle_beta   90.00
_cell.angle_gamma   90.00
#
_symmetry.space_group_name_H-M   'P 1'
#
loop_
_entity.id
_entity.type
_entity.pdbx_description
1 polymer ?
#
loop_
_entity_poly.entity_id
_entity_poly.type
_entity_poly.pdbx_seq_one_letter_code
_entity_poly.pdbx_strand_id
1 'polypeptide(L)'
;MQKINPLLDQASKELKRNSSKSLTEAGQSSKSPDLSRDRIAEPDHDYENDRVRDHVDAINQVFAEFEFAYHNQFHKAFAESEALVIAKKYWLSSLERYSPRQIVAAAKKVIQSQEYLPSIAVFTRACDEGTGLFGLPSVRQAYLEACSAPSPKKHYNWSHEAVYYAGKATGWYLLANEPESSALSVFEYHYEQLCRRVVNGEQLTIETPAALSDNIERTLDKEEARARIAKLKKKLGL
;
A
#
# COMPACT_ATOMS: atom_id res chain seq x y z
N MET A 1 35.17 27.38 -11.97
CA MET A 1 33.80 27.41 -12.51
C MET A 1 33.72 28.42 -13.66
N GLN A 2 32.82 28.20 -14.64
CA GLN A 2 32.30 29.15 -15.66
C GLN A 2 32.54 28.90 -17.17
N LYS A 3 32.70 27.66 -17.67
CA LYS A 3 32.65 27.44 -19.15
C LYS A 3 31.88 26.21 -19.67
N ILE A 4 31.01 25.58 -18.88
CA ILE A 4 30.25 24.38 -19.33
C ILE A 4 28.78 24.69 -19.66
N ASN A 5 28.18 25.71 -19.04
CA ASN A 5 26.77 26.05 -19.26
C ASN A 5 26.40 26.56 -20.68
N PRO A 6 27.27 27.22 -21.49
CA PRO A 6 26.83 27.74 -22.78
C PRO A 6 26.75 26.68 -23.89
N LEU A 7 27.37 25.50 -23.72
CA LEU A 7 27.37 24.45 -24.73
C LEU A 7 26.11 23.56 -24.69
N LEU A 8 25.51 23.39 -23.50
CA LEU A 8 24.25 22.65 -23.35
C LEU A 8 23.05 23.40 -23.95
N ASP A 9 23.07 24.74 -23.92
CA ASP A 9 21.96 25.56 -24.41
C ASP A 9 21.94 25.71 -25.93
N GLN A 10 23.09 25.47 -26.59
CA GLN A 10 23.20 25.44 -28.05
C GLN A 10 22.67 24.11 -28.62
N ALA A 11 22.94 22.99 -27.95
CA ALA A 11 22.46 21.67 -28.36
C ALA A 11 20.93 21.51 -28.19
N SER A 12 20.34 22.11 -27.15
CA SER A 12 18.89 22.07 -26.91
C SER A 12 18.08 22.89 -27.93
N LYS A 13 18.70 23.92 -28.53
CA LYS A 13 18.09 24.78 -29.54
C LYS A 13 18.08 24.17 -30.94
N GLU A 14 19.09 23.36 -31.27
CA GLU A 14 19.16 22.57 -32.51
C GLU A 14 18.14 21.42 -32.50
N LEU A 15 17.91 20.75 -31.37
CA LEU A 15 16.94 19.64 -31.27
C LEU A 15 15.48 20.08 -31.40
N LYS A 16 15.13 21.33 -31.05
CA LYS A 16 13.75 21.85 -31.14
C LYS A 16 13.35 22.31 -32.55
N ARG A 17 14.28 22.49 -33.49
CA ARG A 17 13.98 23.01 -34.83
C ARG A 17 13.54 21.94 -35.85
N ASN A 18 13.59 20.65 -35.49
CA ASN A 18 13.66 19.59 -36.50
C ASN A 18 12.41 18.71 -36.60
N SER A 19 11.34 19.00 -35.85
CA SER A 19 10.14 18.11 -35.78
C SER A 19 8.90 18.66 -36.51
N SER A 20 9.04 19.71 -37.31
CA SER A 20 7.91 20.23 -38.11
C SER A 20 8.19 20.08 -39.60
N LYS A 21 7.97 18.86 -40.12
CA LYS A 21 7.59 18.57 -41.52
C LYS A 21 7.43 17.06 -41.72
N SER A 22 6.19 16.59 -41.82
CA SER A 22 5.75 15.63 -42.84
C SER A 22 4.23 15.56 -42.82
N LEU A 23 3.64 16.11 -43.88
CA LEU A 23 2.28 15.91 -44.34
C LEU A 23 2.19 14.53 -44.99
N THR A 24 1.16 13.74 -44.67
CA THR A 24 0.42 12.97 -45.69
C THR A 24 -0.99 12.71 -45.19
N GLU A 25 -1.93 13.19 -45.99
CA GLU A 25 -3.38 13.10 -45.89
C GLU A 25 -3.87 11.84 -46.62
N ALA A 26 -4.84 11.11 -46.05
CA ALA A 26 -5.98 10.50 -46.77
C ALA A 26 -6.81 9.60 -45.83
N GLY A 27 -8.14 9.79 -45.83
CA GLY A 27 -9.09 8.72 -45.50
C GLY A 27 -10.08 8.99 -44.37
N GLN A 28 -11.01 9.93 -44.57
CA GLN A 28 -12.30 9.92 -43.86
C GLN A 28 -13.16 8.78 -44.41
N SER A 29 -13.75 7.96 -43.54
CA SER A 29 -14.92 7.14 -43.88
C SER A 29 -15.92 7.17 -42.72
N SER A 30 -17.03 7.83 -43.00
CA SER A 30 -18.27 7.83 -42.22
C SER A 30 -18.99 6.49 -42.34
N LYS A 31 -19.40 5.89 -41.21
CA LYS A 31 -20.66 5.10 -41.16
C LYS A 31 -21.21 4.99 -39.73
N SER A 32 -22.52 5.16 -39.69
CA SER A 32 -23.48 5.37 -38.61
C SER A 32 -23.53 4.32 -37.49
N PRO A 33 -24.20 4.63 -36.35
CA PRO A 33 -24.37 3.72 -35.22
C PRO A 33 -25.56 2.80 -35.47
N ASP A 34 -25.41 1.50 -35.18
CA ASP A 34 -26.56 0.60 -35.06
C ASP A 34 -26.34 -0.42 -33.95
N LEU A 35 -27.45 -0.68 -33.27
CA LEU A 35 -27.64 -1.30 -31.98
C LEU A 35 -27.45 -2.82 -31.98
N SER A 36 -27.30 -3.36 -30.77
CA SER A 36 -27.64 -4.73 -30.37
C SER A 36 -26.64 -5.84 -30.72
N ARG A 37 -25.67 -6.06 -29.82
CA ARG A 37 -25.23 -7.42 -29.49
C ARG A 37 -24.77 -7.44 -28.04
N ASP A 38 -25.58 -8.06 -27.19
CA ASP A 38 -25.17 -8.59 -25.89
C ASP A 38 -23.82 -9.29 -26.06
N ARG A 39 -22.75 -8.62 -25.65
CA ARG A 39 -21.50 -9.27 -25.28
C ARG A 39 -21.44 -9.17 -23.78
N ILE A 40 -21.63 -10.30 -23.13
CA ILE A 40 -21.15 -10.52 -21.77
C ILE A 40 -19.67 -10.10 -21.81
N ALA A 41 -19.34 -9.03 -21.12
CA ALA A 41 -17.96 -8.59 -20.97
C ALA A 41 -17.22 -9.69 -20.18
N GLU A 42 -16.37 -10.43 -20.88
CA GLU A 42 -15.32 -11.23 -20.25
C GLU A 42 -14.55 -10.32 -19.29
N PRO A 43 -14.20 -10.77 -18.07
CA PRO A 43 -13.50 -9.93 -17.12
C PRO A 43 -12.14 -9.55 -17.71
N ASP A 44 -11.87 -8.24 -17.78
CA ASP A 44 -10.62 -7.68 -18.26
C ASP A 44 -9.42 -8.35 -17.56
N HIS A 45 -8.64 -9.10 -18.32
CA HIS A 45 -7.31 -9.61 -17.95
C HIS A 45 -6.25 -8.48 -17.86
N ASP A 46 -6.66 -7.23 -17.66
CA ASP A 46 -5.79 -6.06 -17.58
C ASP A 46 -5.41 -5.68 -16.14
N TYR A 47 -6.02 -6.30 -15.13
CA TYR A 47 -5.68 -6.06 -13.71
C TYR A 47 -4.37 -6.71 -13.25
N GLU A 48 -3.77 -7.60 -14.03
CA GLU A 48 -2.45 -8.19 -13.71
C GLU A 48 -1.29 -7.40 -14.34
N ASN A 49 -1.51 -6.74 -15.49
CA ASN A 49 -0.43 -6.15 -16.27
C ASN A 49 0.06 -4.80 -15.71
N ASP A 50 -0.77 -4.09 -14.94
CA ASP A 50 -0.38 -2.84 -14.29
C ASP A 50 0.52 -3.09 -13.06
N ARG A 51 0.35 -4.23 -12.37
CA ARG A 51 1.23 -4.62 -11.25
C ARG A 51 2.62 -5.02 -11.72
N VAL A 52 2.71 -5.76 -12.84
CA VAL A 52 4.00 -6.19 -13.40
C VAL A 52 4.87 -4.98 -13.77
N ARG A 53 4.26 -3.88 -14.21
CA ARG A 53 4.98 -2.64 -14.56
C ARG A 53 5.68 -2.02 -13.35
N ASP A 54 5.08 -2.04 -12.16
CA ASP A 54 5.70 -1.49 -10.96
C ASP A 54 6.86 -2.35 -10.41
N HIS A 55 6.77 -3.68 -10.47
CA HIS A 55 7.85 -4.56 -9.98
C HIS A 55 9.08 -4.54 -10.90
N VAL A 56 8.86 -4.53 -12.23
CA VAL A 56 9.94 -4.39 -13.22
C VAL A 56 10.70 -3.09 -12.99
N ASP A 57 9.97 -1.99 -12.80
CA ASP A 57 10.56 -0.67 -12.57
C ASP A 57 11.31 -0.60 -11.24
N ALA A 58 10.75 -1.17 -10.16
CA ALA A 58 11.44 -1.27 -8.88
C ALA A 58 12.75 -2.05 -8.99
N ILE A 59 12.76 -3.19 -9.69
CA ILE A 59 13.98 -3.98 -9.87
C ILE A 59 14.99 -3.26 -10.75
N ASN A 60 14.56 -2.62 -11.82
CA ASN A 60 15.44 -1.80 -12.65
C ASN A 60 16.07 -0.66 -11.83
N GLN A 61 15.29 0.00 -10.97
CA GLN A 61 15.80 1.01 -10.05
C GLN A 61 16.83 0.42 -9.08
N VAL A 62 16.54 -0.72 -8.44
CA VAL A 62 17.49 -1.37 -7.51
C VAL A 62 18.80 -1.73 -8.21
N PHE A 63 18.74 -2.30 -9.41
CA PHE A 63 19.95 -2.63 -10.18
C PHE A 63 20.73 -1.37 -10.57
N ALA A 64 20.06 -0.27 -10.92
CA ALA A 64 20.72 1.01 -11.16
C ALA A 64 21.40 1.53 -9.87
N GLU A 65 20.72 1.48 -8.73
CA GLU A 65 21.30 1.86 -7.44
C GLU A 65 22.53 0.99 -7.08
N PHE A 66 22.50 -0.31 -7.38
CA PHE A 66 23.65 -1.20 -7.20
C PHE A 66 24.79 -0.94 -8.19
N GLU A 67 24.50 -0.57 -9.42
CA GLU A 67 25.51 -0.17 -10.40
C GLU A 67 26.28 1.07 -9.92
N PHE A 68 25.58 2.05 -9.32
CA PHE A 68 26.21 3.23 -8.74
C PHE A 68 26.95 2.91 -7.43
N ALA A 69 26.34 2.16 -6.52
CA ALA A 69 26.93 1.86 -5.21
C ALA A 69 28.13 0.90 -5.28
N TYR A 70 28.07 -0.10 -6.17
CA TYR A 70 29.03 -1.20 -6.26
C TYR A 70 29.71 -1.30 -7.64
N HIS A 71 29.90 -0.17 -8.33
CA HIS A 71 30.38 -0.08 -9.73
C HIS A 71 31.38 -1.16 -10.18
N ASN A 72 32.52 -1.30 -9.49
CA ASN A 72 33.55 -2.28 -9.87
C ASN A 72 33.09 -3.74 -9.69
N GLN A 73 32.36 -4.05 -8.61
CA GLN A 73 31.85 -5.41 -8.37
C GLN A 73 30.71 -5.74 -9.33
N PHE A 74 29.84 -4.75 -9.60
CA PHE A 74 28.70 -4.89 -10.48
C PHE A 74 29.13 -5.19 -11.92
N HIS A 75 30.06 -4.42 -12.49
CA HIS A 75 30.56 -4.69 -13.85
C HIS A 75 31.38 -5.98 -13.97
N LYS A 76 32.01 -6.45 -12.87
CA LYS A 76 32.67 -7.76 -12.85
C LYS A 76 31.67 -8.92 -12.81
N ALA A 77 30.59 -8.77 -12.04
CA ALA A 77 29.55 -9.80 -11.91
C ALA A 77 28.64 -9.86 -13.15
N PHE A 78 28.38 -8.71 -13.78
CA PHE A 78 27.47 -8.56 -14.92
C PHE A 78 28.17 -7.95 -16.14
N ALA A 79 29.32 -8.51 -16.51
CA ALA A 79 30.09 -8.05 -17.67
C ALA A 79 29.32 -8.22 -19.00
N GLU A 80 28.45 -9.23 -19.07
CA GLU A 80 27.65 -9.55 -20.25
C GLU A 80 26.21 -9.02 -20.09
N SER A 81 25.70 -8.36 -21.13
CA SER A 81 24.34 -7.80 -21.11
C SER A 81 23.27 -8.87 -20.92
N GLU A 82 23.48 -10.08 -21.43
CA GLU A 82 22.55 -11.20 -21.24
C GLU A 82 22.50 -11.66 -19.79
N ALA A 83 23.66 -11.72 -19.11
CA ALA A 83 23.74 -12.10 -17.70
C ALA A 83 22.96 -11.12 -16.81
N LEU A 84 23.01 -9.82 -17.11
CA LEU A 84 22.23 -8.80 -16.42
C LEU A 84 20.71 -9.01 -16.59
N VAL A 85 20.26 -9.30 -17.82
CA VAL A 85 18.84 -9.57 -18.09
C VAL A 85 18.35 -10.83 -17.37
N ILE A 86 19.16 -11.90 -17.38
CA ILE A 86 18.84 -13.15 -16.66
C ILE A 86 18.76 -12.89 -15.15
N ALA A 87 19.71 -12.15 -14.59
CA ALA A 87 19.72 -11.79 -13.18
C ALA A 87 18.48 -10.98 -12.78
N LYS A 88 18.10 -9.97 -13.57
CA LYS A 88 16.87 -9.19 -13.34
C LYS A 88 15.62 -10.06 -13.38
N LYS A 89 15.51 -10.97 -14.36
CA LYS A 89 14.38 -11.93 -14.43
C LYS A 89 14.32 -12.85 -13.21
N TYR A 90 15.48 -13.34 -12.77
CA TYR A 90 15.58 -14.20 -11.58
C TYR A 90 15.22 -13.46 -10.29
N TRP A 91 15.65 -12.20 -10.15
CA TRP A 91 15.26 -11.35 -9.03
C TRP A 91 13.76 -11.03 -9.06
N LEU A 92 13.20 -10.82 -10.25
CA LEU A 92 11.77 -10.56 -10.42
C LEU A 92 10.91 -11.73 -9.95
N SER A 93 11.22 -12.95 -10.37
CA SER A 93 10.48 -14.12 -9.89
C SER A 93 10.67 -14.37 -8.39
N SER A 94 11.86 -14.08 -7.85
CA SER A 94 12.15 -14.30 -6.42
C SER A 94 11.53 -13.25 -5.50
N LEU A 95 11.30 -12.04 -6.00
CA LEU A 95 10.78 -10.90 -5.24
C LEU A 95 9.31 -10.58 -5.53
N GLU A 96 8.64 -11.38 -6.35
CA GLU A 96 7.23 -11.23 -6.71
C GLU A 96 6.30 -11.11 -5.49
N ARG A 97 6.66 -11.74 -4.37
CA ARG A 97 5.90 -11.70 -3.12
C ARG A 97 5.98 -10.37 -2.35
N TYR A 98 6.89 -9.48 -2.72
CA TYR A 98 7.15 -8.22 -2.01
C TYR A 98 6.70 -7.03 -2.81
N SER A 99 6.17 -6.00 -2.15
CA SER A 99 5.74 -4.81 -2.87
C SER A 99 6.91 -4.06 -3.52
N PRO A 100 6.69 -3.37 -4.65
CA PRO A 100 7.70 -2.53 -5.30
C PRO A 100 8.35 -1.53 -4.34
N ARG A 101 7.55 -0.93 -3.44
CA ARG A 101 8.04 0.02 -2.42
C ARG A 101 8.96 -0.65 -1.40
N GLN A 102 8.64 -1.88 -1.00
CA GLN A 102 9.47 -2.67 -0.08
C GLN A 102 10.81 -3.04 -0.72
N ILE A 103 10.82 -3.42 -2.00
CA ILE A 103 12.04 -3.75 -2.76
C ILE A 103 12.99 -2.55 -2.82
N VAL A 104 12.47 -1.36 -3.16
CA VAL A 104 13.30 -0.13 -3.23
C VAL A 104 13.79 0.29 -1.84
N ALA A 105 12.95 0.19 -0.81
CA ALA A 105 13.34 0.51 0.56
C ALA A 105 14.44 -0.45 1.08
N ALA A 106 14.32 -1.75 0.76
CA ALA A 106 15.31 -2.75 1.10
C ALA A 106 16.66 -2.47 0.42
N ALA A 107 16.66 -2.08 -0.86
CA ALA A 107 17.89 -1.73 -1.57
C ALA A 107 18.66 -0.60 -0.89
N LYS A 108 17.98 0.47 -0.48
CA LYS A 108 18.61 1.58 0.26
C LYS A 108 19.23 1.11 1.57
N LYS A 109 18.53 0.26 2.33
CA LYS A 109 19.04 -0.30 3.59
C LYS A 109 20.25 -1.20 3.37
N VAL A 110 20.24 -1.99 2.29
CA VAL A 110 21.36 -2.87 1.95
C VAL A 110 22.58 -2.05 1.54
N ILE A 111 22.40 -1.03 0.70
CA ILE A 111 23.50 -0.14 0.28
C ILE A 111 24.15 0.56 1.49
N GLN A 112 23.36 0.90 2.51
CA GLN A 112 23.87 1.52 3.74
C GLN A 112 24.56 0.54 4.70
N SER A 113 24.23 -0.75 4.64
CA SER A 113 24.70 -1.74 5.62
C SER A 113 25.76 -2.70 5.09
N GLN A 114 25.79 -2.94 3.78
CA GLN A 114 26.67 -3.90 3.12
C GLN A 114 27.71 -3.17 2.27
N GLU A 115 28.99 -3.52 2.46
CA GLU A 115 30.11 -2.98 1.67
C GLU A 115 30.27 -3.68 0.30
N TYR A 116 29.65 -4.86 0.14
CA TYR A 116 29.74 -5.70 -1.05
C TYR A 116 28.38 -5.90 -1.72
N LEU A 117 28.39 -6.24 -3.00
CA LEU A 117 27.19 -6.56 -3.76
C LEU A 117 26.44 -7.72 -3.06
N PRO A 118 25.19 -7.52 -2.62
CA PRO A 118 24.46 -8.51 -1.84
C PRO A 118 24.04 -9.71 -2.70
N SER A 119 23.98 -10.89 -2.08
CA SER A 119 23.27 -12.03 -2.67
C SER A 119 21.77 -11.85 -2.55
N ILE A 120 21.00 -12.56 -3.38
CA ILE A 120 19.53 -12.50 -3.34
C ILE A 120 18.97 -12.88 -1.96
N ALA A 121 19.61 -13.82 -1.25
CA ALA A 121 19.17 -14.25 0.07
C ALA A 121 19.36 -13.15 1.14
N VAL A 122 20.43 -12.35 1.04
CA VAL A 122 20.63 -11.19 1.90
C VAL A 122 19.58 -10.13 1.57
N PHE A 123 19.31 -9.93 0.28
CA PHE A 123 18.30 -8.98 -0.17
C PHE A 123 16.87 -9.35 0.29
N THR A 124 16.49 -10.63 0.24
CA THR A 124 15.18 -11.08 0.75
C THR A 124 15.04 -10.83 2.24
N ARG A 125 16.09 -11.08 3.03
CA ARG A 125 16.07 -10.77 4.48
C ARG A 125 15.91 -9.27 4.73
N ALA A 126 16.60 -8.44 3.95
CA ALA A 126 16.45 -6.99 4.05
C ALA A 126 15.04 -6.52 3.66
N CYS A 127 14.38 -7.19 2.70
CA CYS A 127 12.98 -6.96 2.39
C CYS A 127 12.09 -7.33 3.59
N ASP A 128 12.27 -8.49 4.20
CA ASP A 128 11.49 -8.93 5.37
C ASP A 128 11.61 -7.94 6.54
N GLU A 129 12.83 -7.48 6.84
CA GLU A 129 13.10 -6.49 7.89
C GLU A 129 12.63 -5.07 7.53
N GLY A 130 12.45 -4.77 6.24
CA GLY A 130 12.02 -3.47 5.75
C GLY A 130 10.56 -3.12 6.08
N THR A 131 9.77 -4.09 6.57
CA THR A 131 8.39 -3.88 7.03
C THR A 131 8.26 -2.81 8.12
N GLY A 132 9.26 -2.66 8.98
CA GLY A 132 9.29 -1.60 10.00
C GLY A 132 9.36 -0.17 9.44
N LEU A 133 9.82 0.01 8.20
CA LEU A 133 9.89 1.34 7.56
C LEU A 133 8.51 1.90 7.19
N PHE A 134 7.47 1.06 7.20
CA PHE A 134 6.09 1.46 6.96
C PHE A 134 5.35 1.88 8.24
N GLY A 135 6.07 2.05 9.36
CA GLY A 135 5.46 2.41 10.65
C GLY A 135 4.74 1.25 11.34
N LEU A 136 4.92 0.02 10.86
CA LEU A 136 4.32 -1.17 11.43
C LEU A 136 5.13 -1.60 12.68
N PRO A 137 4.51 -1.64 13.88
CA PRO A 137 5.18 -2.16 15.07
C PRO A 137 5.49 -3.65 14.93
N SER A 138 6.42 -4.16 15.75
CA SER A 138 6.67 -5.61 15.79
C SER A 138 5.43 -6.37 16.26
N VAL A 139 5.27 -7.64 15.84
CA VAL A 139 4.11 -8.49 16.19
C VAL A 139 3.82 -8.46 17.69
N ARG A 140 4.87 -8.61 18.50
CA ARG A 140 4.76 -8.62 19.97
C ARG A 140 4.31 -7.26 20.53
N GLN A 141 4.85 -6.15 20.01
CA GLN A 141 4.44 -4.81 20.43
C GLN A 141 2.99 -4.53 20.04
N ALA A 142 2.61 -4.89 18.81
CA ALA A 142 1.23 -4.77 18.31
C ALA A 142 0.25 -5.58 19.18
N TYR A 143 0.64 -6.81 19.56
CA TYR A 143 -0.16 -7.66 20.45
C TYR A 143 -0.34 -7.03 21.84
N LEU A 144 0.75 -6.55 22.46
CA LEU A 144 0.69 -5.89 23.78
C LEU A 144 -0.16 -4.62 23.75
N GLU A 145 -0.07 -3.83 22.68
CA GLU A 145 -0.93 -2.67 22.46
C GLU A 145 -2.41 -3.08 22.31
N ALA A 146 -2.70 -4.14 21.54
CA ALA A 146 -4.05 -4.65 21.36
C ALA A 146 -4.68 -5.15 22.67
N CYS A 147 -3.89 -5.81 23.52
CA CYS A 147 -4.31 -6.30 24.83
C CYS A 147 -4.50 -5.17 25.86
N SER A 148 -3.65 -4.14 25.83
CA SER A 148 -3.71 -3.02 26.76
C SER A 148 -4.75 -1.94 26.38
N ALA A 149 -5.23 -1.93 25.13
CA ALA A 149 -6.13 -0.91 24.64
C ALA A 149 -7.50 -0.90 25.38
N PRO A 150 -7.85 0.21 26.08
CA PRO A 150 -9.11 0.35 26.80
C PRO A 150 -10.30 0.44 25.83
N SER A 151 -11.49 0.10 26.33
CA SER A 151 -12.73 0.38 25.61
C SER A 151 -13.07 1.86 25.77
N PRO A 152 -13.39 2.63 24.70
CA PRO A 152 -13.69 2.21 23.31
C PRO A 152 -12.45 2.15 22.41
N LYS A 153 -12.19 0.97 21.85
CA LYS A 153 -11.02 0.66 21.00
C LYS A 153 -10.96 1.46 19.68
N LYS A 154 -12.05 2.12 19.28
CA LYS A 154 -12.12 2.96 18.07
C LYS A 154 -11.53 4.36 18.25
N HIS A 155 -11.48 4.87 19.47
CA HIS A 155 -10.94 6.20 19.78
C HIS A 155 -9.53 6.15 20.40
N TYR A 156 -8.93 4.96 20.42
CA TYR A 156 -7.59 4.78 20.93
C TYR A 156 -6.57 5.27 19.90
N ASN A 157 -5.47 5.88 20.40
CA ASN A 157 -4.39 6.35 19.55
C ASN A 157 -3.45 5.18 19.20
N TRP A 158 -3.86 4.39 18.22
CA TRP A 158 -3.11 3.23 17.75
C TRP A 158 -1.79 3.65 17.11
N SER A 159 -0.72 2.88 17.35
CA SER A 159 0.56 3.07 16.67
C SER A 159 0.43 2.91 15.15
N HIS A 160 -0.44 2.01 14.72
CA HIS A 160 -0.77 1.78 13.32
C HIS A 160 -2.17 1.17 13.19
N GLU A 161 -2.94 1.54 12.17
CA GLU A 161 -4.32 1.05 11.97
C GLU A 161 -4.36 -0.47 11.76
N ALA A 162 -3.29 -1.04 11.20
CA ALA A 162 -3.09 -2.49 11.10
C ALA A 162 -3.24 -3.21 12.44
N VAL A 163 -2.82 -2.61 13.57
CA VAL A 163 -2.94 -3.20 14.91
C VAL A 163 -4.42 -3.30 15.31
N TYR A 164 -5.19 -2.25 15.05
CA TYR A 164 -6.63 -2.23 15.29
C TYR A 164 -7.37 -3.29 14.47
N TYR A 165 -7.07 -3.39 13.17
CA TYR A 165 -7.71 -4.37 12.30
C TYR A 165 -7.30 -5.80 12.64
N ALA A 166 -6.04 -6.04 13.05
CA ALA A 166 -5.58 -7.34 13.50
C ALA A 166 -6.32 -7.77 14.76
N GLY A 167 -6.43 -6.88 15.76
CA GLY A 167 -7.18 -7.16 16.98
C GLY A 167 -8.69 -7.34 16.76
N LYS A 168 -9.26 -6.65 15.76
CA LYS A 168 -10.66 -6.87 15.34
C LYS A 168 -10.85 -8.22 14.66
N ALA A 169 -9.91 -8.65 13.82
CA ALA A 169 -9.97 -9.92 13.10
C ALA A 169 -9.79 -11.13 14.04
N THR A 170 -8.88 -11.02 15.02
CA THR A 170 -8.67 -12.05 16.04
C THR A 170 -9.80 -12.12 17.06
N GLY A 171 -10.45 -10.98 17.29
CA GLY A 171 -11.51 -10.83 18.26
C GLY A 171 -10.97 -10.34 19.60
N TRP A 172 -11.48 -9.17 20.03
CA TRP A 172 -11.12 -8.56 21.30
C TRP A 172 -11.41 -9.42 22.53
N TYR A 173 -12.44 -10.27 22.45
CA TYR A 173 -12.77 -11.22 23.51
C TYR A 173 -11.69 -12.30 23.67
N LEU A 174 -11.18 -12.81 22.55
CA LEU A 174 -10.13 -13.83 22.53
C LEU A 174 -8.83 -13.24 23.10
N LEU A 175 -8.45 -12.04 22.65
CA LEU A 175 -7.29 -11.33 23.17
C LEU A 175 -7.35 -11.02 24.67
N ALA A 176 -8.55 -10.88 25.24
CA ALA A 176 -8.74 -10.54 26.66
C ALA A 176 -8.81 -11.75 27.59
N ASN A 177 -9.26 -12.91 27.10
CA ASN A 177 -9.60 -14.07 27.95
C ASN A 177 -8.70 -15.30 27.72
N GLU A 178 -8.09 -15.45 26.55
CA GLU A 178 -7.26 -16.61 26.23
C GLU A 178 -5.80 -16.41 26.65
N PRO A 179 -5.04 -17.49 26.89
CA PRO A 179 -3.62 -17.41 27.20
C PRO A 179 -2.81 -16.88 26.01
N GLU A 180 -1.72 -16.17 26.33
CA GLU A 180 -0.83 -15.52 25.35
C GLU A 180 -0.39 -16.46 24.22
N SER A 181 -0.08 -17.74 24.52
CA SER A 181 0.37 -18.70 23.51
C SER A 181 -0.66 -18.97 22.40
N SER A 182 -1.94 -19.06 22.75
CA SER A 182 -3.01 -19.29 21.78
C SER A 182 -3.42 -18.00 21.10
N ALA A 183 -3.60 -16.92 21.86
CA ALA A 183 -4.03 -15.63 21.34
C ALA A 183 -3.00 -14.97 20.42
N LEU A 184 -1.70 -15.09 20.74
CA LEU A 184 -0.61 -14.51 19.95
C LEU A 184 -0.50 -15.19 18.60
N SER A 185 -0.58 -16.52 18.51
CA SER A 185 -0.46 -17.23 17.22
C SER A 185 -1.57 -16.84 16.22
N VAL A 186 -2.81 -16.71 16.70
CA VAL A 186 -3.94 -16.24 15.88
C VAL A 186 -3.74 -14.77 15.49
N PHE A 187 -3.25 -13.95 16.41
CA PHE A 187 -2.96 -12.54 16.15
C PHE A 187 -1.83 -12.33 15.16
N GLU A 188 -0.74 -13.07 15.29
CA GLU A 188 0.40 -13.04 14.39
C GLU A 188 -0.03 -13.34 12.95
N TYR A 189 -0.83 -14.39 12.75
CA TYR A 189 -1.36 -14.73 11.43
C TYR A 189 -2.13 -13.57 10.77
N HIS A 190 -3.09 -12.99 11.50
CA HIS A 190 -3.89 -11.88 10.97
C HIS A 190 -3.07 -10.59 10.80
N TYR A 191 -2.17 -10.32 11.72
CA TYR A 191 -1.30 -9.15 11.69
C TYR A 191 -0.33 -9.21 10.50
N GLU A 192 0.31 -10.35 10.24
CA GLU A 192 1.17 -10.52 9.07
C GLU A 192 0.41 -10.27 7.76
N GLN A 193 -0.80 -10.81 7.64
CA GLN A 193 -1.61 -10.63 6.44
C GLN A 193 -1.97 -9.16 6.20
N LEU A 194 -2.28 -8.43 7.27
CA LEU A 194 -2.56 -6.98 7.22
C LEU A 194 -1.29 -6.18 6.92
N CYS A 195 -0.15 -6.52 7.51
CA CYS A 195 1.14 -5.92 7.19
C CYS A 195 1.44 -6.04 5.69
N ARG A 196 1.27 -7.23 5.10
CA ARG A 196 1.46 -7.43 3.64
C ARG A 196 0.54 -6.53 2.82
N ARG A 197 -0.73 -6.37 3.22
CA ARG A 197 -1.70 -5.50 2.55
C ARG A 197 -1.31 -4.02 2.61
N VAL A 198 -0.90 -3.54 3.78
CA VAL A 198 -0.42 -2.17 3.99
C VAL A 198 0.84 -1.90 3.16
N VAL A 199 1.78 -2.84 3.15
CA VAL A 199 3.01 -2.76 2.36
C VAL A 199 2.74 -2.74 0.86
N ASN A 200 1.68 -3.43 0.41
CA ASN A 200 1.18 -3.38 -0.97
C ASN A 200 0.45 -2.07 -1.32
N GLY A 201 0.36 -1.12 -0.39
CA GLY A 201 -0.22 0.20 -0.61
C GLY A 201 -1.70 0.32 -0.22
N GLU A 202 -2.28 -0.67 0.43
CA GLU A 202 -3.65 -0.58 0.92
C GLU A 202 -3.72 0.33 2.15
N GLN A 203 -4.48 1.42 2.05
CA GLN A 203 -4.70 2.34 3.17
C GLN A 203 -5.80 1.78 4.07
N LEU A 204 -5.40 1.30 5.25
CA LEU A 204 -6.33 0.89 6.29
C LEU A 204 -6.84 2.14 7.02
N THR A 205 -7.96 2.71 6.56
CA THR A 205 -8.58 3.85 7.26
C THR A 205 -9.54 3.32 8.32
N ILE A 206 -9.28 3.59 9.59
CA ILE A 206 -10.26 3.30 10.65
C ILE A 206 -11.47 4.20 10.42
N GLU A 207 -12.53 3.64 9.83
CA GLU A 207 -13.83 4.30 9.76
C GLU A 207 -14.35 4.50 11.18
N THR A 208 -14.13 5.71 11.68
CA THR A 208 -14.80 6.17 12.88
C THR A 208 -16.22 6.49 12.43
N PRO A 209 -17.26 5.75 12.83
CA PRO A 209 -18.61 6.23 12.60
C PRO A 209 -18.66 7.62 13.22
N ALA A 210 -19.09 8.62 12.44
CA ALA A 210 -19.37 9.94 12.96
C ALA A 210 -20.11 9.75 14.29
N ALA A 211 -19.62 10.39 15.35
CA ALA A 211 -20.27 10.36 16.65
C ALA A 211 -21.77 10.44 16.38
N LEU A 212 -22.53 9.42 16.82
CA LEU A 212 -23.99 9.46 16.74
C LEU A 212 -24.35 10.85 17.25
N SER A 213 -24.84 11.71 16.35
CA SER A 213 -25.16 13.09 16.66
C SER A 213 -25.86 13.06 17.99
N ASP A 214 -25.30 13.75 18.99
CA ASP A 214 -25.75 13.73 20.37
C ASP A 214 -27.28 13.79 20.35
N ASN A 215 -27.93 12.63 20.40
CA ASN A 215 -29.35 12.56 20.54
C ASN A 215 -29.46 12.81 22.02
N ILE A 216 -29.35 14.10 22.36
CA ILE A 216 -29.83 14.67 23.59
C ILE A 216 -31.27 14.21 23.57
N GLU A 217 -31.53 13.07 24.19
CA GLU A 217 -32.85 12.71 24.64
C GLU A 217 -33.24 13.90 25.49
N ARG A 218 -33.95 14.85 24.89
CA ARG A 218 -34.58 15.96 25.60
C ARG A 218 -35.48 15.24 26.58
N THR A 219 -35.01 15.13 27.82
CA THR A 219 -35.83 14.68 28.92
C THR A 219 -37.03 15.61 28.90
N LEU A 220 -38.21 15.03 28.65
CA LEU A 220 -39.43 15.82 28.61
C LEU A 220 -39.54 16.51 29.97
N ASP A 221 -39.69 17.82 29.95
CA ASP A 221 -39.92 18.57 31.18
C ASP A 221 -41.19 18.02 31.85
N LYS A 222 -41.20 18.03 33.19
CA LYS A 222 -42.23 17.35 34.00
C LYS A 222 -43.64 17.78 33.63
N GLU A 223 -43.80 19.02 33.17
CA GLU A 223 -45.08 19.58 32.73
C GLU A 223 -45.54 18.99 31.39
N GLU A 224 -44.64 18.82 30.43
CA GLU A 224 -44.94 18.22 29.12
C GLU A 224 -45.25 16.72 29.25
N ALA A 225 -44.53 16.01 30.13
CA ALA A 225 -44.80 14.61 30.46
C ALA A 225 -46.21 14.44 31.07
N ARG A 226 -46.58 15.31 32.02
CA ARG A 226 -47.93 15.31 32.63
C ARG A 226 -49.03 15.62 31.61
N ALA A 227 -48.81 16.58 30.72
CA ALA A 227 -49.76 16.92 29.67
C ALA A 227 -49.97 15.75 28.68
N ARG A 228 -48.89 15.06 28.29
CA ARG A 228 -48.98 13.86 27.44
C ARG A 228 -49.69 12.70 28.14
N ILE A 229 -49.42 12.48 29.42
CA ILE A 229 -50.12 11.45 30.22
C ILE A 229 -51.60 11.79 30.36
N ALA A 230 -51.97 13.05 30.61
CA ALA A 230 -53.37 13.47 30.67
C ALA A 230 -54.09 13.29 29.32
N LYS A 231 -53.39 13.57 28.21
CA LYS A 231 -53.91 13.35 26.85
C LYS A 231 -54.09 11.86 26.54
N LEU A 232 -53.21 11.00 27.05
CA LEU A 232 -53.34 9.54 26.95
C LEU A 232 -54.49 9.00 27.80
N LYS A 233 -54.65 9.46 29.05
CA LYS A 233 -55.78 9.10 29.92
C LYS A 233 -57.12 9.44 29.28
N LYS A 234 -57.24 10.65 28.72
CA LYS A 234 -58.45 11.10 28.01
C LYS A 234 -58.75 10.28 26.75
N LYS A 235 -57.72 9.76 26.06
CA LYS A 235 -57.88 8.85 24.92
C LYS A 235 -58.28 7.43 25.33
N LEU A 236 -57.91 7.01 26.52
CA LEU A 236 -58.19 5.67 27.06
C LEU A 236 -59.47 5.63 27.92
N GLY A 237 -60.18 6.76 28.09
CA GLY A 237 -61.46 6.82 28.79
C GLY A 237 -61.37 6.67 30.31
N LEU A 238 -60.20 6.96 30.91
CA LEU A 238 -59.97 7.06 32.36
C LEU A 238 -59.91 8.50 32.84
#